data_AF-A0A967A749-F1
#
_entry.id   AF-A0A967A749-F1
#
_cell.length_a   1.000
_cell.length_b   1.000
_cell.length_c   1.000
_cell.angle_alpha   90.00
_cell.angle_beta   90.00
_cell.angle_gamma   90.00
#
_symmetry.space_group_name_H-M   'P 1'
#
loop_
_entity.id
_entity.type
_entity.pdbx_description
1 polymer ?
#
loop_
_entity_poly.entity_id
_entity_poly.type
_entity_poly.pdbx_seq_one_letter_code
_entity_poly.pdbx_strand_id
1 'polypeptide(L)'
;MTFILENLTKEEHAFVVRDMFEMTAEKTKEAVALEEEAGMIYHLKSIRVTLPAGETKRIAVSTAQFEGARVTGPGQLFRVWCPLHKDRHLGGHIYFVGSR
;
A
#
# COMPACT_ATOMS: atom_id res chain seq x y z
N MET A 1 1.84 -1.02 -10.67
CA MET A 1 1.11 -2.20 -10.12
C MET A 1 -0.14 -1.72 -9.39
N THR A 2 -1.26 -2.47 -9.39
CA THR A 2 -2.50 -2.04 -8.72
C THR A 2 -3.07 -3.17 -7.86
N PHE A 3 -3.47 -2.87 -6.62
CA PHE A 3 -4.29 -3.79 -5.82
C PHE A 3 -5.66 -3.19 -5.52
N ILE A 4 -6.61 -4.09 -5.25
CA ILE A 4 -7.99 -3.74 -4.91
C ILE A 4 -8.19 -4.12 -3.43
N LEU A 5 -8.69 -3.16 -2.66
CA LEU A 5 -9.11 -3.36 -1.28
C LEU A 5 -10.64 -3.30 -1.22
N GLU A 6 -11.27 -4.37 -0.77
CA GLU A 6 -12.72 -4.50 -0.68
C GLU A 6 -13.12 -4.66 0.80
N ASN A 7 -14.07 -3.85 1.27
CA ASN A 7 -14.65 -4.00 2.59
C ASN A 7 -16.01 -4.69 2.48
N LEU A 8 -16.01 -6.01 2.56
CA LEU A 8 -17.22 -6.84 2.50
C LEU A 8 -18.00 -6.88 3.82
N THR A 9 -17.54 -6.14 4.84
CA THR A 9 -18.14 -6.13 6.16
C THR A 9 -19.15 -5.00 6.32
N LYS A 10 -19.83 -4.96 7.48
CA LYS A 10 -20.75 -3.89 7.87
C LYS A 10 -20.08 -2.80 8.72
N GLU A 11 -18.77 -2.89 8.94
CA GLU A 11 -18.02 -1.96 9.78
C GLU A 11 -17.01 -1.19 8.93
N GLU A 12 -16.62 0.00 9.39
CA GLU A 12 -15.54 0.77 8.76
C GLU A 12 -14.18 0.18 9.14
N HIS A 13 -13.27 0.07 8.16
CA HIS A 13 -11.90 -0.36 8.41
C HIS A 13 -10.90 0.71 8.01
N ALA A 14 -9.82 0.83 8.77
CA ALA A 14 -8.61 1.48 8.28
C ALA A 14 -7.63 0.39 7.84
N PHE A 15 -6.88 0.65 6.79
CA PHE A 15 -5.90 -0.25 6.21
C PHE A 15 -4.57 0.47 6.15
N VAL A 16 -3.58 -0.02 6.88
CA VAL A 16 -2.22 0.51 6.86
C VAL A 16 -1.27 -0.57 6.42
N VAL A 17 -0.41 -0.24 5.46
CA VAL A 17 0.69 -1.10 5.02
C VAL A 17 2.00 -0.37 5.29
N ARG A 18 2.85 -1.00 6.10
CA ARG A 18 4.17 -0.44 6.38
C ARG A 18 5.10 -0.73 5.20
N ASP A 19 5.97 0.24 4.91
CA ASP A 19 7.06 0.11 3.93
C ASP A 19 6.58 -0.19 2.49
N MET A 20 5.29 0.11 2.21
CA MET A 20 4.67 0.03 0.89
C MET A 20 4.01 1.37 0.55
N PHE A 21 4.26 1.89 -0.64
CA PHE A 21 3.93 3.24 -1.05
C PHE A 21 2.89 3.26 -2.18
N GLU A 22 1.85 4.07 -1.97
CA GLU A 22 0.87 4.45 -2.99
C GLU A 22 1.49 5.53 -3.89
N MET A 23 1.26 5.43 -5.20
CA MET A 23 1.57 6.49 -6.16
C MET A 23 0.37 7.43 -6.26
N THR A 24 0.56 8.69 -5.88
CA THR A 24 -0.46 9.74 -6.09
C THR A 24 0.10 10.84 -6.99
N ALA A 25 -0.79 11.50 -7.74
CA ALA A 25 -0.44 12.65 -8.58
C ALA A 25 -0.46 13.98 -7.81
N GLU A 26 -0.55 13.97 -6.48
CA GLU A 26 -0.81 15.16 -5.65
C GLU A 26 0.43 15.69 -4.93
N LYS A 27 0.62 17.02 -4.96
CA LYS A 27 1.58 17.73 -4.09
C LYS A 27 1.09 17.74 -2.65
N THR A 28 1.65 16.89 -1.79
CA THR A 28 1.33 16.88 -0.35
C THR A 28 2.45 17.49 0.50
N LYS A 29 2.11 17.92 1.73
CA LYS A 29 3.02 18.57 2.70
C LYS A 29 3.88 17.59 3.52
N GLU A 30 3.69 16.29 3.34
CA GLU A 30 4.46 15.26 4.05
C GLU A 30 5.82 15.05 3.36
N ALA A 31 6.82 14.53 4.07
CA ALA A 31 8.08 14.14 3.47
C ALA A 31 7.82 12.96 2.52
N VAL A 32 7.86 13.24 1.22
CA VAL A 32 7.41 12.34 0.15
C VAL A 32 8.59 12.01 -0.75
N ALA A 33 8.84 10.72 -0.96
CA ALA A 33 9.76 10.27 -2.00
C ALA A 33 9.09 10.41 -3.38
N LEU A 34 9.88 10.53 -4.45
CA LEU A 34 9.38 10.72 -5.81
C LEU A 34 9.77 9.55 -6.70
N GLU A 35 8.89 9.18 -7.63
CA GLU A 35 9.14 8.20 -8.70
C GLU A 35 8.87 8.90 -10.05
N GLU A 36 9.74 8.67 -11.03
CA GLU A 36 9.62 9.25 -12.38
C GLU A 36 9.38 8.13 -13.40
N GLU A 37 8.22 8.15 -14.03
CA GLU A 37 7.86 7.22 -15.10
C GLU A 37 7.32 8.01 -16.29
N ALA A 38 7.91 7.84 -17.47
CA ALA A 38 7.49 8.51 -18.72
C ALA A 38 7.28 10.04 -18.61
N GLY A 39 8.09 10.73 -17.79
CA GLY A 39 8.02 12.19 -17.59
C GLY A 39 6.94 12.67 -16.60
N MET A 40 6.25 11.75 -15.92
CA MET A 40 5.31 12.06 -14.84
C MET A 40 5.99 11.88 -13.49
N ILE A 41 5.88 12.88 -12.61
CA ILE A 41 6.39 12.84 -11.24
C ILE A 41 5.27 12.34 -10.33
N TYR A 42 5.48 11.18 -9.73
CA TYR A 42 4.57 10.61 -8.73
C TYR A 42 5.07 10.89 -7.32
N HIS A 43 4.13 11.19 -6.44
CA HIS A 43 4.36 11.35 -5.02
C HIS A 43 4.13 10.00 -4.32
N LEU A 44 5.14 9.53 -3.60
CA LEU A 44 5.09 8.27 -2.84
C LEU A 44 4.67 8.51 -1.39
N LYS A 45 3.53 7.94 -1.00
CA LYS A 45 3.01 8.00 0.36
C LYS A 45 2.78 6.60 0.93
N SER A 46 3.08 6.39 2.21
CA SER A 46 2.74 5.13 2.88
C SER A 46 1.24 4.84 2.77
N ILE A 47 0.88 3.62 2.41
CA ILE A 47 -0.52 3.23 2.26
C ILE A 47 -1.22 3.31 3.63
N ARG A 48 -2.10 4.29 3.78
CA ARG A 48 -3.03 4.43 4.89
C ARG A 48 -4.37 4.89 4.35
N VAL A 49 -5.35 3.99 4.37
CA VAL A 49 -6.66 4.19 3.76
C VAL A 49 -7.74 3.87 4.77
N THR A 50 -8.74 4.75 4.90
CA THR A 50 -10.00 4.40 5.55
C THR A 50 -10.98 3.92 4.47
N LEU A 51 -11.62 2.78 4.72
CA LEU A 51 -12.54 2.12 3.79
C LEU A 51 -13.88 1.89 4.51
N PRO A 52 -14.93 2.64 4.15
CA PRO A 52 -16.27 2.46 4.71
C PRO A 52 -16.86 1.07 4.43
N ALA A 53 -17.90 0.70 5.16
CA ALA A 53 -18.60 -0.56 4.98
C ALA A 53 -19.17 -0.71 3.55
N GLY A 54 -18.93 -1.86 2.91
CA GLY A 54 -19.42 -2.15 1.56
C GLY A 54 -18.65 -1.49 0.41
N GLU A 55 -17.61 -0.71 0.71
CA GLU A 55 -16.85 0.05 -0.30
C GLU A 55 -15.64 -0.72 -0.84
N THR A 56 -15.23 -0.34 -2.04
CA THR A 56 -14.03 -0.86 -2.72
C THR A 56 -13.11 0.29 -3.14
N LYS A 57 -11.81 0.16 -2.86
CA LYS A 57 -10.79 1.11 -3.30
C LYS A 57 -9.72 0.44 -4.16
N ARG A 58 -9.36 1.08 -5.28
CA ARG A 58 -8.18 0.71 -6.08
C ARG A 58 -7.01 1.58 -5.68
N ILE A 59 -5.85 0.96 -5.46
CA ILE A 59 -4.63 1.64 -5.00
C ILE A 59 -3.51 1.30 -5.98
N ALA A 60 -2.96 2.34 -6.61
CA ALA A 60 -1.78 2.25 -7.47
C ALA A 60 -0.53 2.26 -6.58
N VAL A 61 0.39 1.34 -6.85
CA VAL A 61 1.56 1.08 -6.00
C VAL A 61 2.83 1.28 -6.80
N SER A 62 3.76 1.98 -6.16
CA SER A 62 5.12 2.20 -6.63
C SER A 62 5.90 0.90 -6.78
N THR A 63 6.71 0.80 -7.82
CA THR A 63 7.63 -0.32 -7.97
C THR A 63 8.98 -0.05 -7.32
N ALA A 64 9.33 1.21 -7.04
CA ALA A 64 10.59 1.62 -6.42
C ALA A 64 10.94 0.84 -5.14
N GLN A 65 9.95 0.50 -4.32
CA GLN A 65 10.14 -0.30 -3.10
C GLN A 65 10.60 -1.75 -3.32
N PHE A 66 10.47 -2.25 -4.56
CA PHE A 66 10.91 -3.58 -4.98
C PHE A 66 12.26 -3.53 -5.73
N GLU A 67 12.64 -2.37 -6.28
CA GLU A 67 13.83 -2.21 -7.15
C GLU A 67 15.16 -2.21 -6.38
N GLY A 68 15.17 -1.64 -5.16
CA GLY A 68 16.36 -1.63 -4.30
C GLY A 68 16.52 -2.87 -3.41
N ALA A 69 15.47 -3.69 -3.31
CA ALA A 69 15.55 -4.95 -2.60
C ALA A 69 16.35 -5.92 -3.46
N ARG A 70 17.64 -6.13 -3.12
CA ARG A 70 18.23 -7.45 -3.35
C ARG A 70 17.35 -8.43 -2.61
N VAL A 71 16.32 -8.96 -3.27
CA VAL A 71 15.45 -9.98 -2.69
C VAL A 71 16.34 -11.21 -2.56
N THR A 72 17.09 -11.31 -1.46
CA THR A 72 17.98 -12.44 -1.16
C THR A 72 17.19 -13.67 -0.69
N GLY A 73 15.92 -13.74 -1.08
CA GLY A 73 14.93 -14.77 -0.73
C GLY A 73 13.80 -14.82 -1.77
N PRO A 74 12.74 -15.60 -1.54
CA PRO A 74 11.69 -15.84 -2.54
C PRO A 74 10.72 -14.68 -2.80
N GLY A 75 10.85 -13.53 -2.12
CA GLY A 75 9.93 -12.40 -2.23
C GLY A 75 10.04 -11.42 -1.07
N GLN A 76 9.26 -10.33 -1.12
CA GLN A 76 9.19 -9.29 -0.07
C GLN A 76 7.84 -9.33 0.65
N LEU A 77 7.87 -9.24 1.98
CA LEU A 77 6.68 -9.35 2.83
C LEU A 77 6.34 -7.98 3.44
N PHE A 78 5.11 -7.50 3.21
CA PHE A 78 4.61 -6.25 3.76
C PHE A 78 3.50 -6.54 4.76
N ARG A 79 3.61 -5.94 5.95
CA ARG A 79 2.62 -6.13 7.01
C ARG A 79 1.45 -5.18 6.81
N VAL A 80 0.26 -5.76 6.95
CA VAL A 80 -1.02 -5.07 6.87
C VAL A 80 -1.71 -5.13 8.22
N TRP A 81 -2.30 -4.02 8.67
CA TRP A 81 -3.16 -4.03 9.85
C TRP A 81 -4.25 -2.98 9.79
N CYS A 82 -5.29 -3.21 10.59
CA CYS A 82 -6.39 -2.28 10.79
C CYS A 82 -6.28 -1.57 12.16
N PRO A 83 -5.85 -0.30 12.22
CA PRO A 83 -5.65 0.41 13.47
C PRO A 83 -6.95 0.79 14.20
N LEU A 84 -8.12 0.73 13.53
CA LEU A 84 -9.42 0.97 14.18
C LEU A 84 -9.85 -0.18 15.09
N HIS A 85 -9.32 -1.39 14.87
CA HIS A 85 -9.75 -2.61 15.55
C HIS A 85 -8.54 -3.35 16.16
N LYS A 86 -7.73 -2.62 16.95
CA LYS A 86 -6.47 -3.14 17.52
C LYS A 86 -6.68 -4.41 18.34
N ASP A 87 -7.76 -4.47 19.09
CA ASP A 87 -8.09 -5.58 20.00
C ASP A 87 -8.51 -6.85 19.26
N ARG A 88 -8.95 -6.71 18.00
CA ARG A 88 -9.34 -7.84 17.14
C ARG A 88 -8.19 -8.39 16.32
N HIS A 89 -7.00 -7.79 16.42
CA HIS A 89 -5.79 -8.15 15.66
C HIS A 89 -6.06 -8.29 14.14
N LEU A 90 -6.95 -7.45 13.60
CA LEU A 90 -7.29 -7.50 12.17
C LEU A 90 -6.10 -7.02 11.35
N GLY A 91 -5.56 -7.93 10.54
CA GLY A 91 -4.38 -7.69 9.73
C GLY A 91 -3.96 -8.93 8.94
N GLY A 92 -2.83 -8.82 8.26
CA GLY A 92 -2.31 -9.86 7.41
C GLY A 92 -0.98 -9.47 6.79
N HIS A 93 -0.65 -10.13 5.69
CA HIS A 93 0.57 -9.85 4.95
C HIS A 93 0.31 -9.82 3.45
N ILE A 94 0.96 -8.89 2.76
CA ILE A 94 1.07 -8.90 1.30
C ILE A 94 2.43 -9.49 0.98
N TYR A 95 2.45 -10.51 0.12
CA TYR A 95 3.68 -11.12 -0.35
C TYR A 95 3.90 -10.78 -1.82
N PHE A 96 4.98 -10.08 -2.11
CA PHE A 96 5.40 -9.78 -3.47
C PHE A 96 6.40 -10.83 -3.93
N VAL A 97 6.04 -11.55 -4.99
CA VAL A 97 6.93 -12.47 -5.70
C VAL A 97 7.39 -11.76 -6.96
N GLY A 98 8.67 -11.36 -7.01
CA GLY A 98 9.25 -10.75 -8.20
C GLY A 98 9.23 -11.76 -9.35
N SER A 99 8.68 -11.37 -10.50
CA SER A 99 8.83 -12.15 -11.73
C SER A 99 10.26 -12.01 -12.24
N ARG A 100 10.92 -13.14 -12.51
CA ARG A 100 12.21 -13.18 -13.23
C ARG A 100 12.05 -12.73 -14.68
#